data_AF-A0A6B3AGX3-F1
#
_entry.id   AF-A0A6B3AGX3-F1
#
_cell.length_a   1.000
_cell.length_b   1.000
_cell.length_c   1.000
_cell.angle_alpha   90.00
_cell.angle_beta   90.00
_cell.angle_gamma   90.00
#
_symmetry.space_group_name_H-M   'P 1'
#
loop_
_entity.id
_entity.type
_entity.pdbx_description
1 polymer ?
#
loop_
_entity_poly.entity_id
_entity_poly.type
_entity_poly.pdbx_seq_one_letter_code
_entity_poly.pdbx_strand_id
1 'polypeptide(L)'
;MTDELWHLMRETTEVRRLADALRLSDLAGTTTPDQEREYLLRRAAVDQRHLVLFPADEKGIAEAQRSAVMLRDHDAVHASHQGAVPAAAPQWVSLDGAADYVRQEAAAAGLTGQG
;
A
#
# COMPACT_ATOMS: atom_id res chain seq x y z
N MET A 1 -12.88 -3.47 18.13
CA MET A 1 -12.74 -2.06 17.68
C MET A 1 -11.48 -1.39 18.21
N THR A 2 -11.16 -1.51 19.51
CA THR A 2 -9.90 -0.96 20.07
C THR A 2 -8.65 -1.58 19.45
N ASP A 3 -8.65 -2.90 19.24
CA ASP A 3 -7.45 -3.62 18.77
C ASP A 3 -7.12 -3.30 17.31
N GLU A 4 -8.14 -3.19 16.46
CA GLU A 4 -8.02 -2.73 15.07
C GLU A 4 -7.49 -1.29 14.98
N LEU A 5 -7.97 -0.39 15.85
CA LEU A 5 -7.49 0.98 15.89
C LEU A 5 -6.02 1.03 16.35
N TRP A 6 -5.64 0.24 17.37
CA TRP A 6 -4.26 0.12 17.80
C TRP A 6 -3.35 -0.48 16.72
N HIS A 7 -3.84 -1.46 15.97
CA HIS A 7 -3.13 -2.02 14.83
C HIS A 7 -2.91 -0.94 13.76
N LEU A 8 -3.96 -0.24 13.35
CA LEU A 8 -3.89 0.84 12.36
C LEU A 8 -2.91 1.93 12.79
N MET A 9 -2.91 2.33 14.07
CA MET A 9 -1.98 3.33 14.60
C MET A 9 -0.52 2.86 14.48
N ARG A 10 -0.22 1.61 14.86
CA ARG A 10 1.15 1.06 14.73
C ARG A 10 1.60 1.00 13.29
N GLU A 11 0.75 0.54 12.38
CA GLU A 11 1.09 0.48 10.96
C GLU A 11 1.26 1.86 10.34
N THR A 12 0.47 2.85 10.76
CA THR A 12 0.64 4.24 10.35
C THR A 12 2.00 4.79 10.81
N THR A 13 2.45 4.44 12.02
CA THR A 13 3.79 4.78 12.49
C THR A 13 4.89 4.11 11.65
N GLU A 14 4.74 2.84 11.30
CA GLU A 14 5.70 2.15 10.42
C GLU A 14 5.76 2.78 9.03
N VAL A 15 4.61 3.12 8.44
CA VAL A 15 4.56 3.84 7.15
C VAL A 15 5.32 5.17 7.24
N ARG A 16 5.16 5.93 8.34
CA ARG A 16 5.91 7.17 8.53
C ARG A 16 7.41 6.93 8.64
N ARG A 17 7.83 5.90 9.39
CA ARG A 17 9.23 5.51 9.50
C ARG A 17 9.83 5.14 8.14
N LEU A 18 9.11 4.38 7.32
CA LEU A 18 9.53 4.03 5.96
C LEU A 18 9.61 5.25 5.03
N ALA A 19 8.65 6.17 5.11
CA ALA A 19 8.69 7.42 4.34
C ALA A 19 9.92 8.27 4.69
N ASP A 20 10.26 8.38 5.98
CA ASP A 20 11.46 9.09 6.43
C ASP A 20 12.74 8.40 5.95
N ALA A 21 12.79 7.07 6.00
CA ALA A 21 13.92 6.29 5.50
C ALA A 21 14.11 6.44 3.99
N LEU A 22 13.02 6.44 3.21
CA LEU A 22 13.06 6.72 1.77
C LEU A 22 13.57 8.12 1.48
N ARG A 23 13.04 9.14 2.17
CA ARG A 23 13.50 10.52 2.00
C ARG A 23 15.00 10.67 2.26
N LEU A 24 15.53 9.98 3.27
CA LEU A 24 16.97 9.97 3.54
C LEU A 24 17.76 9.24 2.45
N SER A 25 17.23 8.13 1.94
CA SER A 25 17.84 7.37 0.84
C SER A 25 17.86 8.19 -0.46
N ASP A 26 16.79 8.95 -0.75
CA ASP A 26 16.67 9.84 -1.91
C ASP A 26 17.71 10.95 -1.86
N LEU A 27 17.84 11.60 -0.70
CA LEU A 27 18.84 12.65 -0.48
C LEU A 27 20.27 12.13 -0.64
N ALA A 28 20.50 10.86 -0.32
CA ALA A 28 21.78 10.19 -0.50
C ALA A 28 21.96 9.63 -1.92
N GLY A 29 20.92 9.61 -2.77
CA GLY A 29 20.94 8.98 -4.09
C GLY A 29 21.07 7.45 -4.03
N THR A 30 20.55 6.83 -2.97
CA THR A 30 20.69 5.39 -2.67
C THR A 30 19.38 4.62 -2.66
N THR A 31 18.27 5.26 -3.03
CA THR A 31 16.96 4.63 -3.09
C THR A 31 16.94 3.50 -4.11
N THR A 32 16.36 2.37 -3.71
CA THR A 32 16.17 1.19 -4.53
C THR A 32 14.68 0.97 -4.81
N PRO A 33 14.32 0.36 -5.94
CA PRO A 33 12.92 -0.01 -6.21
C PRO A 33 12.30 -0.88 -5.12
N ASP A 34 13.07 -1.75 -4.46
CA ASP A 34 12.57 -2.59 -3.38
C ASP A 34 12.17 -1.76 -2.14
N GLN A 35 12.92 -0.71 -1.81
CA GLN A 35 12.57 0.21 -0.71
C GLN A 35 11.32 1.01 -1.04
N GLU A 36 11.23 1.53 -2.28
CA GLU A 36 10.03 2.25 -2.75
C GLU A 36 8.81 1.34 -2.69
N ARG A 37 8.96 0.10 -3.16
CA ARG A 37 7.90 -0.91 -3.13
C ARG A 37 7.43 -1.20 -1.72
N GLU A 38 8.34 -1.44 -0.78
CA GLU A 38 7.98 -1.76 0.60
C GLU A 38 7.12 -0.65 1.20
N TYR A 39 7.52 0.60 1.01
CA TYR A 39 6.74 1.76 1.44
C TYR A 39 5.37 1.82 0.76
N LEU A 40 5.32 1.71 -0.57
CA LEU A 40 4.07 1.79 -1.34
C LEU A 40 3.08 0.72 -0.90
N LEU A 41 3.54 -0.52 -0.70
CA LEU A 41 2.71 -1.63 -0.25
C LEU A 41 2.15 -1.37 1.16
N ARG A 42 3.02 -0.99 2.10
CA ARG A 42 2.61 -0.68 3.47
C ARG A 42 1.64 0.49 3.53
N ARG A 43 1.90 1.53 2.74
CA ARG A 43 1.04 2.71 2.66
C ARG A 43 -0.34 2.35 2.09
N ALA A 44 -0.37 1.65 0.96
CA ALA A 44 -1.63 1.24 0.33
C ALA A 44 -2.45 0.31 1.24
N ALA A 45 -1.82 -0.65 1.93
CA ALA A 45 -2.51 -1.52 2.88
C ALA A 45 -3.12 -0.74 4.06
N VAL A 46 -2.39 0.23 4.62
CA VAL A 46 -2.89 1.10 5.70
C VAL A 46 -4.06 1.97 5.22
N ASP A 47 -3.95 2.58 4.04
CA ASP A 47 -5.03 3.42 3.52
C ASP A 47 -6.30 2.60 3.24
N GLN A 48 -6.19 1.35 2.76
CA GLN A 48 -7.34 0.45 2.59
C GLN A 48 -7.99 0.09 3.94
N ARG A 49 -7.19 -0.17 4.99
CA ARG A 49 -7.74 -0.41 6.34
C ARG A 49 -8.41 0.81 6.93
N HIS A 50 -7.85 2.00 6.69
CA HIS A 50 -8.47 3.25 7.08
C HIS A 50 -9.90 3.29 6.55
N LEU A 51 -10.12 3.01 5.26
CA LEU A 51 -11.46 3.03 4.66
C LEU A 51 -12.45 2.05 5.28
N VAL A 52 -11.98 0.89 5.76
CA VAL A 52 -12.85 -0.05 6.47
C VAL A 52 -13.37 0.54 7.78
N LEU A 53 -12.51 1.28 8.50
CA LEU A 53 -12.86 1.89 9.80
C LEU A 53 -13.56 3.24 9.66
N PHE A 54 -13.27 4.00 8.61
CA PHE A 54 -13.80 5.35 8.36
C PHE A 54 -14.29 5.49 6.90
N PRO A 55 -15.34 4.75 6.50
CA PRO A 55 -15.78 4.68 5.09
C PRO A 55 -16.36 5.98 4.53
N ALA A 56 -16.67 6.97 5.38
CA ALA A 56 -17.20 8.27 4.97
C ALA A 56 -16.11 9.37 4.84
N ASP A 57 -14.83 9.04 5.05
CA ASP A 57 -13.74 10.00 4.85
C ASP A 57 -13.40 10.15 3.36
N GLU A 58 -13.99 11.13 2.69
CA GLU A 58 -13.76 11.44 1.27
C GLU A 58 -12.27 11.64 0.95
N LYS A 59 -11.51 12.25 1.88
CA LYS A 59 -10.08 12.45 1.69
C LYS A 59 -9.34 11.13 1.79
N GLY A 60 -9.68 10.30 2.77
CA GLY A 60 -9.18 8.94 2.92
C GLY A 60 -9.43 8.09 1.67
N ILE A 61 -10.61 8.24 1.04
CA ILE A 61 -10.97 7.52 -0.20
C ILE A 61 -10.01 7.89 -1.32
N ALA A 62 -9.79 9.18 -1.54
CA ALA A 62 -8.88 9.66 -2.58
C ALA A 62 -7.42 9.24 -2.32
N GLU A 63 -6.98 9.23 -1.05
CA GLU A 63 -5.64 8.78 -0.67
C GLU A 63 -5.45 7.28 -0.91
N ALA A 64 -6.41 6.45 -0.49
CA ALA A 64 -6.36 5.00 -0.69
C ALA A 64 -6.34 4.61 -2.18
N GLN A 65 -7.14 5.29 -3.01
CA GLN A 65 -7.13 5.11 -4.45
C GLN A 65 -5.78 5.47 -5.06
N ARG A 66 -5.21 6.62 -4.65
CA ARG A 66 -3.90 7.07 -5.14
C ARG A 66 -2.79 6.08 -4.77
N SER A 67 -2.73 5.66 -3.51
CA SER A 67 -1.72 4.70 -3.04
C SER A 67 -1.85 3.35 -3.75
N ALA A 68 -3.08 2.90 -4.01
CA ALA A 68 -3.33 1.66 -4.75
C ALA A 68 -2.80 1.73 -6.19
N VAL A 69 -3.09 2.83 -6.90
CA VAL A 69 -2.59 3.07 -8.26
C VAL A 69 -1.07 3.18 -8.29
N MET A 70 -0.47 3.91 -7.34
CA MET A 70 0.99 4.04 -7.26
C MET A 70 1.70 2.69 -7.06
N LEU A 71 1.18 1.83 -6.17
CA LEU A 71 1.74 0.49 -5.97
C LEU A 71 1.62 -0.36 -7.25
N ARG A 72 0.44 -0.38 -7.88
CA ARG A 72 0.22 -1.11 -9.14
C ARG A 72 1.18 -0.65 -10.23
N ASP A 73 1.29 0.65 -10.43
CA ASP A 73 2.11 1.22 -11.50
C ASP A 73 3.61 0.94 -11.24
N HIS A 74 4.06 1.09 -10.00
CA HIS A 74 5.41 0.70 -9.61
C HIS A 74 5.67 -0.78 -9.94
N ASP A 75 4.79 -1.69 -9.50
CA ASP A 75 4.96 -3.12 -9.74
C ASP A 75 4.84 -3.51 -11.21
N ALA A 76 4.08 -2.76 -12.02
CA ALA A 76 4.01 -2.97 -13.46
C ALA A 76 5.30 -2.54 -14.16
N VAL A 77 5.93 -1.45 -13.71
CA VAL A 77 7.20 -0.95 -14.26
C VAL A 77 8.37 -1.84 -13.86
N HIS A 78 8.42 -2.27 -12.60
CA HIS A 78 9.55 -3.01 -12.04
C HIS A 78 9.36 -4.54 -12.05
N ALA A 79 8.19 -5.03 -12.49
CA ALA A 79 7.81 -6.44 -12.45
C ALA A 79 7.95 -7.07 -11.05
N SER A 80 7.70 -6.28 -10.00
CA SER A 80 7.97 -6.62 -8.61
C SER A 80 6.77 -7.15 -7.82
N HIS A 81 5.63 -7.39 -8.46
CA HIS A 81 4.45 -7.99 -7.84
C HIS A 81 4.77 -9.36 -7.21
N GLN A 82 4.11 -9.66 -6.09
CA GLN A 82 4.30 -10.91 -5.35
C GLN A 82 3.03 -11.78 -5.35
N GLY A 83 1.88 -11.18 -5.63
CA GLY A 83 0.62 -11.88 -5.75
C GLY A 83 0.46 -12.67 -7.05
N ALA A 84 -0.60 -13.48 -7.11
CA ALA A 84 -0.79 -14.45 -8.18
C ALA A 84 -1.05 -13.83 -9.56
N VAL A 85 -1.71 -12.67 -9.62
CA VAL A 85 -2.01 -11.98 -10.87
C VAL A 85 -1.06 -10.78 -11.04
N PRO A 86 -0.38 -10.66 -12.18
CA PRO A 86 0.57 -9.57 -12.43
C PRO A 86 -0.05 -8.18 -12.35
N ALA A 87 0.75 -7.19 -11.93
CA ALA A 87 0.35 -5.78 -11.84
C ALA A 87 -0.11 -5.17 -13.18
N ALA A 88 0.37 -5.71 -14.31
CA ALA A 88 -0.01 -5.27 -15.65
C ALA A 88 -1.36 -5.86 -16.14
N ALA A 89 -2.03 -6.69 -15.34
CA ALA A 89 -3.28 -7.32 -15.76
C ALA A 89 -4.40 -6.26 -15.95
N PRO A 90 -5.19 -6.33 -17.04
CA PRO A 90 -6.23 -5.33 -17.34
C PRO A 90 -7.31 -5.15 -16.25
N GLN A 91 -7.53 -6.19 -15.44
CA GLN A 91 -8.49 -6.17 -14.33
C GLN A 91 -8.14 -5.15 -13.23
N TRP A 92 -6.90 -4.65 -13.20
CA TRP A 92 -6.43 -3.65 -12.23
C TRP A 92 -6.58 -2.20 -12.70
N VAL A 93 -7.09 -1.96 -13.92
CA VAL A 93 -7.18 -0.62 -14.50
C VAL A 93 -8.22 0.25 -13.80
N SER A 94 -9.32 -0.32 -13.32
CA SER A 94 -10.34 0.42 -12.56
C SER A 94 -9.87 0.73 -11.14
N LEU A 95 -10.53 1.69 -10.47
CA LEU A 95 -10.24 2.03 -9.07
C LEU A 95 -10.51 0.86 -8.13
N ASP A 96 -11.63 0.16 -8.34
CA ASP A 96 -11.96 -1.06 -7.59
C ASP A 96 -10.91 -2.16 -7.86
N GLY A 97 -10.48 -2.30 -9.11
CA GLY A 97 -9.41 -3.22 -9.49
C GLY A 97 -8.09 -2.89 -8.80
N ALA A 98 -7.74 -1.62 -8.65
CA ALA A 98 -6.54 -1.22 -7.92
C ALA A 98 -6.63 -1.55 -6.42
N ALA A 99 -7.81 -1.39 -5.80
CA ALA A 99 -8.02 -1.80 -4.41
C ALA A 99 -7.90 -3.34 -4.26
N ASP A 100 -8.42 -4.10 -5.21
CA ASP A 100 -8.32 -5.56 -5.25
C ASP A 100 -6.87 -6.03 -5.41
N TYR A 101 -6.10 -5.31 -6.25
CA TYR A 101 -4.67 -5.52 -6.40
C TYR A 101 -3.91 -5.33 -5.07
N VAL A 102 -4.20 -4.26 -4.32
CA VAL A 102 -3.60 -4.03 -2.98
C VAL A 102 -3.93 -5.19 -2.04
N ARG A 103 -5.17 -5.70 -2.05
CA ARG A 103 -5.54 -6.85 -1.20
C ARG A 103 -4.75 -8.10 -1.56
N GLN A 104 -4.52 -8.35 -2.84
CA GLN A 104 -3.69 -9.47 -3.29
C GLN A 104 -2.25 -9.34 -2.77
N GLU A 105 -1.62 -8.18 -2.98
CA GLU A 105 -0.23 -7.96 -2.58
C GLU A 105 -0.07 -7.97 -1.05
N ALA A 106 -1.03 -7.40 -0.33
CA ALA A 106 -1.05 -7.45 1.12
C ALA A 106 -1.17 -8.90 1.64
N ALA A 107 -1.99 -9.74 1.00
CA ALA A 107 -2.10 -11.16 1.35
C ALA A 107 -0.79 -11.92 1.06
N ALA A 108 -0.18 -11.69 -0.11
CA ALA A 108 1.09 -12.31 -0.49
C ALA A 108 2.23 -11.94 0.47
N ALA A 109 2.23 -10.70 0.99
CA ALA A 109 3.20 -10.22 1.96
C ALA A 109 2.85 -10.55 3.43
N GLY A 110 1.78 -11.32 3.68
CA GLY A 110 1.33 -11.65 5.05
C GLY A 110 0.87 -10.43 5.84
N LEU A 111 0.53 -9.34 5.17
CA LEU A 111 0.05 -8.11 5.80
C LEU A 111 -1.41 -8.22 6.18
N THR A 112 -2.20 -9.15 5.65
CA THR A 112 -3.58 -9.39 6.07
C THR A 112 -3.62 -10.03 7.46
N GLY A 113 -3.45 -9.22 8.51
CA GLY A 113 -3.64 -9.64 9.88
C GLY A 113 -5.05 -10.18 10.12
N GLN A 114 -5.12 -11.36 10.72
CA GLN A 114 -6.32 -11.93 11.32
C GLN A 114 -6.80 -11.01 12.45
N GLY A 115 -8.05 -10.57 12.35
CA GLY A 115 -8.82 -9.88 13.37
C GLY A 115 -10.29 -10.25 13.19
#